data_AF-A0A087SXC7-F1
#
_entry.id   AF-A0A087SXC7-F1
#
_cell.length_a   1.000
_cell.length_b   1.000
_cell.length_c   1.000
_cell.angle_alpha   90.00
_cell.angle_beta   90.00
_cell.angle_gamma   90.00
#
_symmetry.space_group_name_H-M   'P 1'
#
loop_
_entity.id
_entity.type
_entity.pdbx_description
1 polymer ?
#
loop_
_entity_poly.entity_id
_entity_poly.type
_entity_poly.pdbx_seq_one_letter_code
_entity_poly.pdbx_strand_id
1 'polypeptide(L)'
;MDAHNEVCGKRPVVCPHCKAEVKREQLPTHEVSCPMKPRCCPLSDAGCAFKGTAEELEEHSKDIESHVRVIAESMSQYRINIKVLEDKVAESISENLKLKEQLQDIYPVLGTVKSLDKAVTALQEKVKKLEIAEQTVEEMNETLVRLKDYMQRVQPAVVQDHKSKSPQGMKSPESKSPPRGLFSHNSSFED
;
A
#
# COMPACT_ATOMS: atom_id res chain seq x y z
N MET A 1 -49.99 -5.07 50.91
CA MET A 1 -50.38 -3.76 50.35
C MET A 1 -49.16 -2.93 49.89
N ASP A 2 -47.94 -3.42 50.09
CA ASP A 2 -46.73 -2.61 49.93
C ASP A 2 -46.19 -2.51 48.50
N ALA A 3 -46.31 -3.57 47.69
CA ALA A 3 -45.81 -3.58 46.31
C ALA A 3 -46.48 -2.53 45.40
N HIS A 4 -47.76 -2.21 45.62
CA HIS A 4 -48.46 -1.18 44.86
C HIS A 4 -47.92 0.24 45.17
N ASN A 5 -47.56 0.50 46.43
CA ASN A 5 -47.05 1.79 46.86
C ASN A 5 -45.68 2.12 46.25
N GLU A 6 -44.91 1.11 45.86
CA GLU A 6 -43.61 1.28 45.19
C GLU A 6 -43.75 1.74 43.73
N VAL A 7 -44.87 1.44 43.06
CA VAL A 7 -45.10 1.75 41.64
C VAL A 7 -46.20 2.79 41.38
N CYS A 8 -47.03 3.11 42.38
CA CYS A 8 -48.12 4.06 42.21
C CYS A 8 -47.61 5.47 41.83
N GLY A 9 -47.95 5.96 40.64
CA GLY A 9 -47.57 7.30 40.15
C GLY A 9 -48.21 8.46 40.91
N LYS A 10 -49.38 8.22 41.52
CA LYS A 10 -50.13 9.21 42.31
C LYS A 10 -49.62 9.35 43.75
N ARG A 11 -48.73 8.45 44.19
CA ARG A 11 -48.15 8.50 45.53
C ARG A 11 -47.35 9.80 45.68
N PRO A 12 -47.55 10.57 46.78
CA PRO A 12 -46.69 11.70 47.08
C PRO A 12 -45.28 11.20 47.41
N VAL A 13 -44.29 11.84 46.81
CA VAL A 13 -42.87 11.67 47.06
C VAL A 13 -42.27 13.04 47.37
N VAL A 14 -41.25 13.05 48.22
CA VAL A 14 -40.58 14.28 48.63
C VAL A 14 -39.49 14.61 47.60
N CYS A 15 -39.50 15.83 47.05
CA CYS A 15 -38.43 16.30 46.18
C CYS A 15 -37.10 16.32 46.95
N PRO A 16 -36.00 15.77 46.40
CA PRO A 16 -34.71 15.75 47.08
C PRO A 16 -34.13 17.16 47.30
N HIS A 17 -34.50 18.13 46.44
CA HIS A 17 -33.95 19.49 46.42
C HIS A 17 -34.76 20.48 47.25
N CYS A 18 -36.06 20.63 47.01
CA CYS A 18 -36.90 21.62 47.71
C CYS A 18 -37.72 21.06 48.88
N LYS A 19 -37.67 19.74 49.11
CA LYS A 19 -38.44 19.03 50.15
C LYS A 19 -39.96 19.15 50.04
N ALA A 20 -40.49 19.68 48.92
CA ALA A 20 -41.92 19.69 48.65
C ALA A 20 -42.45 18.29 48.32
N GLU A 21 -43.67 17.99 48.75
CA GLU A 21 -44.38 16.78 48.33
C GLU A 21 -44.96 16.96 46.93
N VAL A 22 -44.57 16.07 46.01
CA VAL A 22 -45.05 16.05 44.62
C VAL A 22 -45.49 14.63 44.28
N LYS A 23 -46.42 14.46 43.34
CA LYS A 23 -46.77 13.10 42.88
C LYS A 23 -45.56 12.48 42.19
N ARG A 24 -45.32 11.18 42.39
CA ARG A 24 -44.20 10.46 41.77
C ARG A 24 -44.13 10.68 40.25
N GLU A 25 -45.27 10.67 39.57
CA GLU A 25 -45.37 10.93 38.13
C GLU A 25 -45.00 12.37 37.73
N GLN A 26 -45.13 13.33 38.64
CA GLN A 26 -44.86 14.76 38.41
C GLN A 26 -43.45 15.18 38.84
N LEU A 27 -42.72 14.33 39.57
CA LEU A 27 -41.37 14.61 40.03
C LEU A 27 -40.39 14.97 38.88
N PRO A 28 -40.37 14.28 37.72
CA PRO A 28 -39.49 14.65 36.61
C PRO A 28 -39.76 16.05 36.07
N THR A 29 -41.04 16.41 35.88
CA THR A 29 -41.44 17.74 35.41
C THR A 29 -41.11 18.81 36.46
N HIS A 30 -41.36 18.51 37.74
CA HIS A 30 -41.00 19.39 38.84
C HIS A 30 -39.49 19.64 38.88
N GLU A 31 -38.65 18.62 38.69
CA GLU A 31 -37.20 18.80 38.70
C GLU A 31 -36.70 19.80 37.64
N VAL A 32 -37.34 19.88 36.49
CA VAL A 32 -36.97 20.84 35.43
C VAL A 32 -37.24 22.28 35.85
N SER A 33 -38.24 22.53 36.69
CA SER A 33 -38.61 23.87 37.18
C SER A 33 -38.34 24.08 38.67
N CYS A 34 -37.73 23.11 39.35
CA CYS A 34 -37.49 23.16 40.78
C CYS A 34 -36.55 24.32 41.10
N PRO A 35 -36.95 25.28 41.95
CA PRO A 35 -36.13 26.47 42.26
C PRO A 35 -34.85 26.11 43.03
N MET A 36 -34.93 25.06 43.86
CA MET A 36 -33.82 24.58 44.69
C MET A 36 -32.90 23.60 43.97
N LYS A 37 -33.22 23.18 42.74
CA LYS A 37 -32.34 22.27 41.98
C LYS A 37 -31.14 23.06 41.45
N PRO A 38 -29.90 22.69 41.83
CA PRO A 38 -28.73 23.43 41.39
C PRO A 38 -28.48 23.30 39.88
N ARG A 39 -28.18 24.41 39.21
CA ARG A 39 -27.89 24.50 37.77
C ARG A 39 -26.57 25.21 37.54
N CYS A 40 -25.87 24.85 36.47
CA CYS A 40 -24.64 25.51 36.06
C CYS A 40 -24.96 26.85 35.37
N CYS A 41 -24.00 27.78 35.43
CA CYS A 41 -24.03 28.99 34.61
C CYS A 41 -24.16 28.68 33.11
N PRO A 42 -24.94 29.46 32.33
CA PRO A 42 -24.98 29.32 30.87
C PRO A 42 -23.61 29.45 30.20
N LEU A 43 -22.66 30.14 30.84
CA LEU A 43 -21.26 30.27 30.39
C LEU A 43 -20.35 29.14 30.92
N SER A 44 -20.90 28.05 31.41
CA SER A 44 -20.10 26.90 31.87
C SER A 44 -19.22 26.31 30.79
N ASP A 45 -19.73 26.21 29.55
CA ASP A 45 -18.95 25.78 28.39
C ASP A 45 -17.81 26.75 28.03
N ALA A 46 -17.95 28.03 28.40
CA ALA A 46 -16.91 29.03 28.23
C ALA A 46 -15.89 29.03 29.39
N GLY A 47 -16.18 28.33 30.50
CA GLY A 47 -15.28 28.20 31.65
C GLY A 47 -15.84 28.72 32.98
N CYS A 48 -17.08 29.20 33.04
CA CYS A 48 -17.67 29.63 34.30
C CYS A 48 -18.01 28.42 35.21
N ALA A 49 -17.35 28.32 36.37
CA ALA A 49 -17.54 27.20 37.30
C ALA A 49 -18.77 27.34 38.23
N PHE A 50 -19.55 28.43 38.11
CA PHE A 50 -20.65 28.69 39.02
C PHE A 50 -21.80 27.68 38.87
N LYS A 51 -22.28 27.18 40.00
CA LYS A 51 -23.45 26.31 40.10
C LYS A 51 -24.25 26.67 41.35
N GLY A 52 -25.54 26.92 41.18
CA GLY A 52 -26.42 27.36 42.28
C GLY A 52 -27.89 27.12 41.97
N THR A 53 -28.75 27.46 42.94
CA THR A 53 -30.21 27.53 42.78
C THR A 53 -30.61 28.58 41.74
N ALA A 54 -31.90 28.60 41.36
CA ALA A 54 -32.39 29.56 40.36
C ALA A 54 -32.15 31.02 40.79
N GLU A 55 -32.36 31.33 42.08
CA GLU A 55 -32.17 32.67 42.66
C GLU A 55 -30.68 33.05 42.72
N GLU A 56 -29.82 32.15 43.21
CA GLU A 56 -28.37 32.38 43.24
C GLU A 56 -27.79 32.56 41.83
N LEU A 57 -28.35 31.87 40.83
CA LEU A 57 -27.95 32.00 39.44
C LEU A 57 -28.37 33.35 38.84
N GLU A 58 -29.56 33.84 39.18
CA GLU A 58 -30.02 35.16 38.77
C GLU A 58 -29.14 36.26 39.38
N GLU A 59 -28.78 36.15 40.66
CA GLU A 59 -27.84 37.08 41.29
C GLU A 59 -26.44 37.00 40.65
N HIS A 60 -25.92 35.79 40.45
CA HIS A 60 -24.64 35.58 39.77
C HIS A 60 -24.63 36.17 38.35
N SER A 61 -25.75 36.13 37.64
CA SER A 61 -25.84 36.67 36.28
C SER A 61 -25.67 38.19 36.18
N LYS A 62 -25.76 38.90 37.31
CA LYS A 62 -25.50 40.34 37.39
C LYS A 62 -24.01 40.67 37.39
N ASP A 63 -23.13 39.70 37.69
CA ASP A 63 -21.68 39.85 37.62
C ASP A 63 -21.18 39.72 36.17
N ILE A 64 -21.55 40.72 35.37
CA ILE A 64 -21.20 40.80 33.95
C ILE A 64 -19.68 40.90 33.76
N GLU A 65 -18.96 41.54 34.69
CA GLU A 65 -17.51 41.71 34.58
C GLU A 65 -16.78 40.35 34.61
N SER A 66 -17.17 39.46 35.53
CA SER A 66 -16.61 38.10 35.56
C SER A 66 -16.94 37.33 34.28
N HIS A 67 -18.15 37.48 33.75
CA HIS A 67 -18.60 36.78 32.54
C HIS A 67 -17.87 37.27 31.29
N VAL A 68 -17.69 38.57 31.14
CA VAL A 68 -16.94 39.15 30.02
C VAL A 68 -15.49 38.67 30.05
N ARG A 69 -14.88 38.54 31.23
CA ARG A 69 -13.53 37.99 31.39
C ARG A 69 -13.44 36.53 30.93
N VAL A 70 -14.35 35.68 31.41
CA VAL A 70 -14.43 34.26 30.99
C VAL A 70 -14.63 34.15 29.49
N ILE A 71 -15.51 34.97 28.90
CA ILE A 71 -15.74 35.00 27.45
C ILE A 71 -14.46 35.43 26.72
N ALA A 72 -13.78 36.48 27.18
CA ALA A 72 -12.56 36.97 26.54
C ALA A 72 -11.42 35.93 26.59
N GLU A 73 -11.25 35.25 27.72
CA GLU A 73 -10.30 34.14 27.89
C GLU A 73 -10.64 32.98 26.94
N SER A 74 -11.90 32.57 26.91
CA SER A 74 -12.42 31.53 26.02
C SER A 74 -12.18 31.88 24.53
N MET A 75 -12.49 33.11 24.13
CA MET A 75 -12.24 33.59 22.76
C MET A 75 -10.76 33.62 22.40
N SER A 76 -9.89 34.01 23.34
CA SER A 76 -8.44 33.97 23.15
C SER A 76 -7.95 32.54 22.93
N GLN A 77 -8.43 31.59 23.75
CA GLN A 77 -8.08 30.18 23.63
C GLN A 77 -8.56 29.61 22.28
N TYR A 78 -9.77 29.94 21.83
CA TYR A 78 -10.25 29.51 20.52
C TYR A 78 -9.40 30.07 19.38
N ARG A 79 -8.96 31.33 19.44
CA ARG A 79 -8.05 31.90 18.43
C ARG A 79 -6.72 31.15 18.36
N ILE A 80 -6.15 30.80 19.51
CA ILE A 80 -4.92 29.99 19.57
C ILE A 80 -5.16 28.60 18.96
N ASN A 81 -6.26 27.94 19.34
CA ASN A 81 -6.60 26.62 18.83
C ASN A 81 -6.82 26.62 17.31
N ILE A 82 -7.52 27.64 16.78
CA ILE A 82 -7.72 27.82 15.34
C ILE A 82 -6.36 27.93 14.63
N LYS A 83 -5.47 28.80 15.12
CA LYS A 83 -4.13 28.96 14.53
C LYS A 83 -3.34 27.66 14.53
N VAL A 84 -3.34 26.92 15.65
CA VAL A 84 -2.67 25.61 15.74
C VAL A 84 -3.25 24.61 14.76
N LEU A 85 -4.57 24.60 14.56
CA LEU A 85 -5.22 23.73 13.58
C LEU A 85 -4.88 24.14 12.14
N GLU A 86 -4.83 25.43 11.84
CA GLU A 86 -4.40 25.95 10.54
C GLU A 86 -2.95 25.53 10.23
N ASP A 87 -2.04 25.68 11.19
CA ASP A 87 -0.64 25.27 11.04
C ASP A 87 -0.52 23.76 10.76
N LYS A 88 -1.27 22.93 11.49
CA LYS A 88 -1.32 21.46 11.26
C LYS A 88 -1.88 21.08 9.90
N VAL A 89 -2.91 21.80 9.44
CA VAL A 89 -3.47 21.57 8.10
C VAL A 89 -2.44 21.93 7.03
N ALA A 90 -1.73 23.06 7.18
CA ALA A 90 -0.68 23.46 6.25
C ALA A 90 0.48 22.45 6.19
N GLU A 91 0.93 21.95 7.36
CA GLU A 91 1.96 20.92 7.45
C GLU A 91 1.51 19.63 6.75
N SER A 92 0.31 19.14 7.04
CA SER A 92 -0.22 17.92 6.41
C SER A 92 -0.39 18.06 4.90
N ILE A 93 -0.77 19.24 4.41
CA ILE A 93 -0.82 19.53 2.97
C ILE A 93 0.58 19.43 2.36
N SER A 94 1.60 20.01 3.01
CA SER A 94 2.99 19.94 2.55
C SER A 94 3.50 18.50 2.46
N GLU A 95 3.23 17.68 3.48
CA GLU A 95 3.60 16.26 3.49
C GLU A 95 2.89 15.48 2.38
N ASN A 96 1.59 15.72 2.18
CA ASN A 96 0.83 15.09 1.12
C ASN A 96 1.38 15.43 -0.28
N LEU A 97 1.84 16.67 -0.48
CA LEU A 97 2.47 17.06 -1.75
C LEU A 97 3.79 16.31 -1.96
N LYS A 98 4.65 16.23 -0.94
CA LYS A 98 5.91 15.46 -1.00
C LYS A 98 5.67 13.98 -1.28
N LEU A 99 4.69 13.38 -0.60
CA LEU A 99 4.35 11.96 -0.83
C LEU A 99 3.82 11.72 -2.24
N LYS A 100 3.02 12.65 -2.79
CA LYS A 100 2.55 12.58 -4.17
C LYS A 100 3.68 12.70 -5.18
N GLU A 101 4.64 13.58 -4.95
CA GLU A 101 5.84 13.73 -5.77
C GLU A 101 6.69 12.45 -5.74
N GLN A 102 6.95 11.89 -4.56
CA GLN A 102 7.65 10.61 -4.42
C GLN A 102 6.94 9.47 -5.16
N LEU A 103 5.61 9.41 -5.10
CA LEU A 103 4.85 8.41 -5.86
C LEU A 103 5.01 8.61 -7.37
N GLN A 104 5.00 9.86 -7.84
CA GLN A 104 5.21 10.19 -9.25
C GLN A 104 6.57 9.70 -9.75
N ASP A 105 7.62 9.82 -8.93
CA ASP A 105 8.97 9.33 -9.27
C ASP A 105 9.10 7.80 -9.26
N ILE A 106 8.32 7.12 -8.42
CA ILE A 106 8.35 5.65 -8.30
C ILE A 106 7.62 4.97 -9.47
N TYR A 107 6.56 5.57 -10.02
CA TYR A 107 5.76 4.97 -11.09
C TYR A 107 6.56 4.54 -12.34
N PRO A 108 7.49 5.35 -12.88
CA PRO A 108 8.36 4.95 -13.99
C PRO A 108 9.26 3.76 -13.66
N VAL A 109 9.86 3.76 -12.46
CA VAL A 109 10.73 2.67 -11.98
C VAL A 109 9.94 1.36 -11.87
N LEU A 110 8.71 1.41 -11.38
CA LEU A 110 7.85 0.23 -11.35
C LEU A 110 7.58 -0.31 -12.77
N GLY A 111 7.47 0.57 -13.76
CA GLY A 111 7.37 0.21 -15.17
C GLY A 111 8.60 -0.53 -15.69
N THR A 112 9.80 -0.04 -15.37
CA THR A 112 11.07 -0.67 -15.79
C THR A 112 11.29 -2.02 -15.09
N VAL A 113 10.93 -2.14 -13.81
CA VAL A 113 10.98 -3.43 -13.09
C VAL A 113 10.08 -4.47 -13.76
N LYS A 114 8.87 -4.08 -14.18
CA LYS A 114 7.96 -5.00 -14.90
C LYS A 114 8.49 -5.40 -16.27
N SER A 115 9.18 -4.53 -16.99
CA SER A 115 9.78 -4.90 -18.28
C SER A 115 10.99 -5.82 -18.09
N LEU A 116 11.82 -5.55 -17.07
CA LEU A 116 12.92 -6.41 -16.68
C LEU A 116 12.45 -7.81 -16.28
N ASP A 117 11.37 -7.92 -15.49
CA ASP A 117 10.78 -9.21 -15.09
C ASP A 117 10.39 -10.08 -16.29
N LYS A 118 9.76 -9.47 -17.31
CA LYS A 118 9.45 -10.15 -18.58
C LYS A 118 10.72 -10.59 -19.31
N ALA A 119 11.74 -9.75 -19.35
CA ALA A 119 13.01 -10.07 -20.00
C ALA A 119 13.73 -11.23 -19.29
N VAL A 120 13.75 -11.23 -17.95
CA VAL A 120 14.31 -12.30 -17.13
C VAL A 120 13.58 -13.61 -17.40
N THR A 121 12.26 -13.61 -17.43
CA THR A 121 11.45 -14.79 -17.74
C THR A 121 11.78 -15.33 -19.13
N ALA A 122 11.87 -14.46 -20.15
CA ALA A 122 12.22 -14.86 -21.51
C ALA A 122 13.66 -15.41 -21.62
N LEU A 123 14.60 -14.85 -20.87
CA LEU A 123 15.98 -15.35 -20.81
C LEU A 123 16.04 -16.71 -20.11
N GLN A 124 15.28 -16.92 -19.04
CA GLN A 124 15.19 -18.22 -18.36
C GLN A 124 14.68 -19.32 -19.29
N GLU A 125 13.71 -19.03 -20.17
CA GLU A 125 13.26 -19.99 -21.18
C GLU A 125 14.34 -20.31 -22.21
N LYS A 126 15.13 -19.32 -22.63
CA LYS A 126 16.26 -19.53 -23.55
C LYS A 126 17.37 -20.36 -22.92
N VAL A 127 17.70 -20.11 -21.65
CA VAL A 127 18.68 -20.90 -20.90
C VAL A 127 18.27 -22.37 -20.86
N LYS A 128 17.01 -22.66 -20.51
CA LYS A 128 16.48 -24.05 -20.53
C LYS A 128 16.63 -24.72 -21.89
N LYS A 129 16.40 -23.99 -22.99
CA LYS A 129 16.58 -24.54 -24.35
C LYS A 129 18.04 -24.81 -24.67
N LEU A 130 18.96 -23.95 -24.22
CA LEU A 130 20.39 -24.15 -24.41
C LEU A 130 20.91 -25.34 -23.59
N GLU A 131 20.45 -25.52 -22.37
CA GLU A 131 20.78 -26.71 -21.53
C GLU A 131 20.40 -28.02 -22.25
N ILE A 132 19.22 -28.07 -22.87
CA ILE A 132 18.79 -29.26 -23.66
C ILE A 132 19.68 -29.45 -24.89
N ALA A 133 20.00 -28.35 -25.60
CA ALA A 133 20.85 -28.42 -26.79
C ALA A 133 22.28 -28.88 -26.44
N GLU A 134 22.82 -28.44 -25.31
CA GLU A 134 24.12 -28.86 -24.79
C GLU A 134 24.15 -30.36 -24.52
N GLN A 135 23.13 -30.88 -23.81
CA GLN A 135 22.99 -32.33 -23.57
C GLN A 135 22.90 -33.12 -24.88
N THR A 136 22.19 -32.60 -25.89
CA THR A 136 22.08 -33.26 -27.20
C THR A 136 23.44 -33.30 -27.93
N VAL A 137 24.23 -32.23 -27.84
CA VAL A 137 25.57 -32.18 -28.43
C VAL A 137 26.52 -33.16 -27.74
N GLU A 138 26.42 -33.30 -26.42
CA GLU A 138 27.18 -34.32 -25.68
C GLU A 138 26.85 -35.73 -26.17
N GLU A 139 25.57 -36.09 -26.29
CA GLU A 139 25.14 -37.40 -26.82
C GLU A 139 25.64 -37.66 -28.26
N MET A 140 25.59 -36.63 -29.11
CA MET A 140 26.11 -36.72 -30.48
C MET A 140 27.63 -36.91 -30.50
N ASN A 141 28.37 -36.22 -29.62
CA ASN A 141 29.81 -36.40 -29.48
C ASN A 141 30.18 -37.81 -29.01
N GLU A 142 29.45 -38.38 -28.03
CA GLU A 142 29.63 -39.77 -27.63
C GLU A 142 29.44 -40.73 -28.82
N THR A 143 28.40 -40.49 -29.62
CA THR A 143 28.10 -41.30 -30.81
C THR A 143 29.21 -41.20 -31.84
N LEU A 144 29.75 -40.01 -32.09
CA LEU A 144 30.87 -39.80 -33.01
C LEU A 144 32.14 -40.52 -32.53
N VAL A 145 32.43 -40.49 -31.23
CA VAL A 145 33.55 -41.24 -30.65
C VAL A 145 33.38 -42.75 -30.90
N ARG A 146 32.20 -43.31 -30.63
CA ARG A 146 31.91 -44.73 -30.91
C ARG A 146 32.04 -45.08 -32.39
N LEU A 147 31.56 -44.22 -33.29
CA LEU A 147 31.66 -44.43 -34.73
C LEU A 147 33.13 -44.39 -35.20
N LYS A 148 33.92 -43.46 -34.69
CA LYS A 148 35.35 -43.33 -34.99
C LYS A 148 36.13 -44.59 -34.55
N ASP A 149 35.85 -45.10 -33.36
CA ASP A 149 36.44 -46.34 -32.85
C ASP A 149 36.08 -47.53 -33.74
N TYR A 150 34.83 -47.62 -34.19
CA TYR A 150 34.40 -48.65 -35.14
C TYR A 150 35.17 -48.55 -36.47
N MET A 151 35.26 -47.35 -37.05
CA MET A 151 36.00 -47.13 -38.30
C MET A 151 37.48 -47.49 -38.19
N GLN A 152 38.14 -47.18 -37.06
CA GLN A 152 39.52 -47.59 -36.80
C GLN A 152 39.70 -49.10 -36.75
N ARG A 153 38.71 -49.86 -36.24
CA ARG A 153 38.75 -51.33 -36.22
C ARG A 153 38.53 -51.96 -37.59
N VAL A 154 37.69 -51.35 -38.44
CA VAL A 154 37.35 -51.88 -39.77
C VAL A 154 38.40 -51.52 -40.83
N GLN A 155 39.07 -50.37 -40.72
CA GLN A 155 40.14 -49.96 -41.65
C GLN A 155 41.21 -51.02 -41.95
N PRO A 156 41.79 -51.74 -40.98
CA PRO A 156 42.78 -52.79 -41.28
C PRO A 156 42.20 -54.02 -41.99
N ALA A 157 40.90 -54.31 -41.88
CA ALA A 157 40.26 -55.43 -42.57
C ALA A 157 40.03 -55.15 -44.07
N VAL A 158 39.72 -53.91 -44.41
CA VAL A 158 39.44 -53.48 -45.80
C VAL A 158 40.74 -53.37 -46.62
N VAL A 159 41.86 -52.98 -46.01
CA VAL A 159 43.17 -52.92 -46.69
C VAL A 159 43.69 -54.32 -47.09
N GLN A 160 43.23 -55.40 -46.45
CA GLN A 160 43.60 -56.76 -46.84
C GLN A 160 42.83 -57.29 -48.05
N ASP A 161 41.60 -56.81 -48.32
CA ASP A 161 40.79 -57.26 -49.47
C ASP A 161 41.12 -56.53 -50.79
N HIS A 162 41.72 -55.34 -50.71
CA HIS A 162 42.10 -54.57 -51.91
C HIS A 162 43.43 -54.99 -52.55
N LYS A 163 44.21 -55.89 -51.95
CA LYS A 163 45.44 -56.42 -52.57
C LYS A 163 45.20 -57.40 -53.72
N SER A 164 43.94 -57.76 -54.00
CA SER A 164 43.62 -58.88 -54.91
C SER A 164 43.01 -58.49 -56.26
N LYS A 165 42.67 -57.23 -56.55
CA LYS A 165 42.15 -56.82 -57.88
C LYS A 165 42.60 -55.42 -58.30
N SER A 166 43.71 -55.37 -59.03
CA SER A 166 43.99 -54.27 -59.97
C SER A 166 43.19 -54.45 -61.25
N PRO A 167 42.56 -53.37 -61.76
CA PRO A 167 42.45 -53.14 -63.19
C PRO A 167 43.31 -51.93 -63.60
N GLN A 168 43.99 -52.09 -64.72
CA GLN A 168 44.83 -51.09 -65.37
C GLN A 168 44.02 -49.90 -65.89
N GLY A 169 44.60 -48.71 -65.72
CA GLY A 169 44.59 -47.61 -66.68
C GLY A 169 43.26 -46.90 -66.96
N MET A 170 43.20 -45.59 -66.72
CA MET A 170 43.04 -44.59 -67.79
C MET A 170 43.21 -43.14 -67.27
N LYS A 171 43.91 -42.39 -68.12
CA LYS A 171 44.26 -40.96 -68.24
C LYS A 171 43.46 -39.89 -67.46
N SER A 172 44.21 -38.86 -67.03
CA SER A 172 43.77 -37.51 -66.61
C SER A 172 42.85 -36.82 -67.62
N PRO A 173 42.03 -35.83 -67.19
CA PRO A 173 42.47 -34.43 -67.39
C PRO A 173 42.09 -33.42 -66.28
N GLU A 174 42.95 -32.41 -66.20
CA GLU A 174 42.79 -30.98 -65.86
C GLU A 174 41.54 -30.38 -65.19
N SER A 175 41.86 -29.56 -64.16
CA SER A 175 41.44 -28.15 -63.97
C SER A 175 40.13 -27.81 -63.22
N LYS A 176 40.28 -26.99 -62.17
CA LYS A 176 39.74 -25.61 -62.00
C LYS A 176 39.37 -25.32 -60.54
N SER A 177 40.08 -24.38 -59.96
CA SER A 177 39.76 -23.70 -58.70
C SER A 177 38.50 -22.82 -58.86
N PRO A 178 37.63 -22.70 -57.84
CA PRO A 178 36.63 -21.63 -57.77
C PRO A 178 37.15 -20.42 -56.96
N PRO A 179 36.55 -19.23 -57.15
CA PRO A 179 37.16 -17.95 -56.81
C PRO A 179 36.88 -17.49 -55.37
N ARG A 180 37.78 -16.64 -54.86
CA ARG A 180 37.54 -15.75 -53.73
C ARG A 180 36.41 -14.78 -54.08
N GLY A 181 35.28 -14.90 -53.39
CA GLY A 181 34.27 -13.86 -53.32
C GLY A 181 34.66 -12.82 -52.27
N LEU A 182 35.07 -11.64 -52.76
CA LEU A 182 34.98 -10.39 -52.02
C LEU A 182 33.50 -10.02 -51.90
N PHE A 183 33.01 -9.70 -50.70
CA PHE A 183 31.85 -8.83 -50.56
C PHE A 183 32.21 -7.66 -49.65
N SER A 184 32.05 -6.49 -50.26
CA SER A 184 32.25 -5.16 -49.71
C SER A 184 31.09 -4.71 -48.83
N HIS A 185 31.41 -3.72 -48.01
CA HIS A 185 30.52 -2.84 -47.25
C HIS A 185 29.25 -2.35 -47.97
N ASN A 186 28.18 -2.18 -47.18
CA ASN A 186 27.19 -1.08 -47.23
C ASN A 186 26.56 -1.04 -45.82
N SER A 187 26.79 -0.04 -44.95
CA SER A 187 26.27 1.35 -44.92
C SER A 187 24.74 1.48 -44.82
N SER A 188 24.33 2.17 -43.75
CA SER A 188 23.13 3.01 -43.56
C SER A 188 21.90 2.39 -42.91
N PHE A 189 21.62 2.81 -41.66
CA PHE A 189 20.28 3.22 -41.17
C PHE A 189 20.43 3.93 -39.80
N GLU A 190 20.46 5.26 -39.79
CA GLU A 190 19.39 6.20 -39.35
C GLU A 190 19.46 6.52 -37.84
N ASP A 191 19.83 7.79 -37.56
CA ASP A 191 19.52 8.54 -36.33
C ASP A 191 18.23 9.36 -36.56
#